data_AF-A0A530BXU1-F1
#
_entry.id   AF-A0A530BXU1-F1
#
_cell.length_a   1.000
_cell.length_b   1.000
_cell.length_c   1.000
_cell.angle_alpha   90.00
_cell.angle_beta   90.00
_cell.angle_gamma   90.00
#
_symmetry.space_group_name_H-M   'P 1'
#
loop_
_entity.id
_entity.type
_entity.pdbx_description
1 polymer ?
#
loop_
_entity_poly.entity_id
_entity_poly.type
_entity_poly.pdbx_seq_one_letter_code
_entity_poly.pdbx_strand_id
1 'polypeptide(L)' 'MQRTVAIVIHPGFQLLDAAGPTAAFEIAGRFAPGSYELAMLAPG' A
#
# COMPACT_ATOMS: atom_id res chain seq x y z
N MET A 1 12.28 -12.60 0.73
CA MET A 1 10.89 -12.95 0.35
C MET A 1 10.11 -11.66 0.23
N GLN A 2 9.61 -11.38 -0.97
CA GLN A 2 8.77 -10.22 -1.28
C GLN A 2 7.38 -10.41 -0.65
N ARG A 3 6.82 -9.35 -0.06
CA ARG A 3 5.50 -9.35 0.58
C ARG A 3 4.58 -8.41 -0.19
N THR A 4 3.42 -8.91 -0.58
CA THR A 4 2.38 -8.08 -1.19
C THR A 4 1.53 -7.43 -0.09
N VAL A 5 1.35 -6.11 -0.19
CA VAL A 5 0.48 -5.33 0.69
C VAL A 5 -0.65 -4.76 -0.16
N ALA A 6 -1.88 -5.19 0.13
CA ALA A 6 -3.06 -4.68 -0.52
C ALA A 6 -3.67 -3.52 0.29
N ILE A 7 -3.92 -2.39 -0.38
CA ILE A 7 -4.73 -1.30 0.15
C ILE A 7 -6.09 -1.37 -0.55
N VAL A 8 -7.11 -1.81 0.19
CA VAL A 8 -8.47 -1.98 -0.33
C VAL A 8 -9.27 -0.70 -0.08
N ILE A 9 -9.66 -0.01 -1.14
CA ILE A 9 -10.39 1.25 -1.08
C ILE A 9 -11.89 0.98 -1.18
N HIS A 10 -12.61 1.22 -0.08
CA HIS A 10 -14.07 1.10 -0.03
C HIS A 10 -14.78 2.38 -0.53
N PRO A 11 -16.04 2.28 -0.97
CA PRO A 11 -16.85 3.46 -1.27
C PRO A 11 -16.92 4.45 -0.10
N GLY A 12 -16.73 5.74 -0.40
CA GLY A 12 -16.70 6.80 0.62
C GLY A 12 -15.38 6.93 1.39
N PHE A 13 -14.40 6.06 1.14
CA PHE A 13 -13.07 6.19 1.72
C PHE A 13 -12.36 7.46 1.23
N GLN A 14 -11.73 8.19 2.14
CA GLN A 14 -10.95 9.39 1.79
C GLN A 14 -9.61 8.97 1.17
N LEU A 15 -9.40 9.29 -0.11
CA LEU A 15 -8.17 8.89 -0.82
C LEU A 15 -6.90 9.42 -0.16
N LEU A 16 -6.95 10.57 0.50
CA LEU A 16 -5.81 11.12 1.22
C LEU A 16 -5.35 10.20 2.38
N ASP A 17 -6.26 9.46 2.99
CA ASP A 17 -5.93 8.56 4.10
C ASP A 17 -5.13 7.34 3.62
N ALA A 18 -5.27 6.94 2.34
CA ALA A 18 -4.44 5.88 1.75
C ALA A 18 -2.98 6.30 1.56
N ALA A 19 -2.69 7.60 1.51
CA ALA A 19 -1.33 8.10 1.32
C ALA A 19 -0.41 7.69 2.47
N GLY A 20 -0.92 7.66 3.72
CA GLY A 20 -0.13 7.29 4.90
C GLY A 20 0.44 5.87 4.81
N PRO A 21 -0.42 4.83 4.72
CA PRO A 21 0.03 3.45 4.54
C PRO A 21 0.87 3.25 3.28
N THR A 22 0.50 3.87 2.16
CA THR A 22 1.26 3.77 0.89
C THR A 22 2.69 4.27 1.08
N ALA A 23 2.85 5.50 1.59
CA ALA A 23 4.16 6.11 1.80
C ALA A 23 5.02 5.33 2.79
N ALA A 24 4.42 4.78 3.86
CA ALA A 24 5.14 3.97 4.83
C ALA A 24 5.83 2.76 4.18
N PHE A 25 5.11 2.00 3.35
CA PHE A 25 5.66 0.82 2.68
C PHE A 25 6.58 1.18 1.51
N GLU A 26 6.32 2.26 0.78
CA GLU A 26 7.27 2.76 -0.22
C GLU A 26 8.62 3.12 0.42
N ILE A 27 8.60 3.87 1.53
CA ILE A 27 9.80 4.25 2.25
C ILE A 27 10.50 3.01 2.79
N ALA A 28 9.77 2.07 3.42
CA ALA A 28 10.35 0.82 3.89
C ALA A 28 11.00 0.00 2.75
N GLY A 29 10.39 -0.01 1.55
CA GLY A 29 10.94 -0.64 0.36
C GLY A 29 12.24 -0.01 -0.14
N ARG A 30 12.46 1.29 0.09
CA ARG A 30 13.76 1.95 -0.19
C ARG A 30 14.86 1.49 0.75
N PHE A 31 14.53 1.21 2.02
CA PHE A 31 15.49 0.67 3.00
C PHE A 31 15.75 -0.83 2.84
N ALA A 32 14.78 -1.58 2.31
CA ALA A 32 14.90 -3.01 2.03
C ALA A 32 14.41 -3.31 0.60
N PRO A 33 15.26 -3.14 -0.43
CA PRO A 33 14.85 -3.36 -1.82
C PRO A 33 14.26 -4.76 -2.05
N GLY A 34 13.13 -4.82 -2.76
CA GLY A 34 12.42 -6.07 -3.05
C GLY A 34 11.65 -6.70 -1.88
N SER A 35 11.50 -5.97 -0.76
CA SER A 35 10.75 -6.47 0.41
C SER A 35 9.24 -6.32 0.29
N TYR A 36 8.75 -5.29 -0.40
CA TYR A 36 7.33 -4.96 -0.50
C TYR A 36 6.90 -4.71 -1.94
N GLU A 37 5.70 -5.17 -2.25
CA GLU A 37 4.93 -4.82 -3.45
C GLU A 37 3.57 -4.28 -3.01
N LEU A 38 3.19 -3.13 -3.55
CA LEU A 38 1.92 -2.47 -3.20
C LEU A 38 0.88 -2.72 -4.28
N ALA A 39 -0.34 -3.07 -3.85
CA ALA A 39 -1.48 -3.23 -4.74
C ALA A 39 -2.66 -2.38 -4.22
N MET A 40 -3.20 -1.53 -5.09
CA MET A 40 -4.45 -0.80 -4.81
C MET A 40 -5.62 -1.62 -5.35
N LEU A 41 -6.58 -1.96 -4.49
CA LEU A 41 -7.71 -2.81 -4.84
C LEU A 41 -9.04 -2.14 -4.48
N ALA A 42 -10.13 -2.65 -5.04
CA ALA A 42 -11.49 -2.33 -4.66
C ALA A 42 -12.17 -3.59 -4.09
N PRO A 43 -13.17 -3.46 -3.20
CA PRO A 43 -14.00 -4.59 -2.79
C PRO A 43 -14.75 -5.15 -4.01
N GLY A 44 -14.91 -6.47 -4.05
CA GLY A 44 -15.73 -7.17 -5.05
C GLY A 44 -17.22 -7.05 -4.78
#